data_AF-A0A7S1S9Z6-F1
#
_entry.id   AF-A0A7S1S9Z6-F1
#
_cell.length_a   1.000
_cell.length_b   1.000
_cell.length_c   1.000
_cell.angle_alpha   90.00
_cell.angle_beta   90.00
_cell.angle_gamma   90.00
#
_symmetry.space_group_name_H-M   'P 1'
#
loop_
_entity.id
_entity.type
_entity.pdbx_description
1 polymer ?
#
loop_
_entity_poly.entity_id
_entity_poly.type
_entity_poly.pdbx_seq_one_letter_code
_entity_poly.pdbx_strand_id
1 'polypeptide(L)'
;GLRRVEVADLDAGTLGRLLRFLYTGGVEDGADPIDSPVGRWYYGSRFYEVRQSGGALVFYETTEENGLIEGELQQTGRLVWFAKLSNGATIRLSLRYMQMWGDYLSPDSDEVNKTVAVSPDAGVRVAERWGCLLRAADKYCIQGLVSCCEEEMQERLSVHNAATMLGIANEMGSQGLKDVALNFITQNEERVRAVQETPAFDALDRELVAEVSEAFFHPLGRRRRGEPEREFPDGQDWPRLPNAQLRRACSERGLPTGGGREGLAGRLLASEAEV
;
A
#
# COMPACT_ATOMS: atom_id res chain seq x y z
N GLY A 1 6.22 -41.23 -1.50
CA GLY A 1 6.33 -40.05 -2.37
C GLY A 1 5.71 -38.88 -1.65
N LEU A 2 6.51 -37.85 -1.33
CA LEU A 2 5.99 -36.62 -0.72
C LEU A 2 4.99 -35.99 -1.69
N ARG A 3 3.72 -35.96 -1.33
CA ARG A 3 2.71 -35.13 -1.99
C ARG A 3 3.21 -33.69 -1.87
N ARG A 4 3.67 -33.11 -2.99
CA ARG A 4 3.83 -31.66 -3.09
C ARG A 4 2.46 -31.06 -2.82
N VAL A 5 2.34 -30.34 -1.71
CA VAL A 5 1.20 -29.47 -1.47
C VAL A 5 1.27 -28.41 -2.56
N GLU A 6 0.28 -28.38 -3.44
CA GLU A 6 0.16 -27.28 -4.40
C GLU A 6 -0.07 -26.00 -3.60
N VAL A 7 0.90 -25.08 -3.67
CA VAL A 7 0.72 -23.69 -3.21
C VAL A 7 -0.14 -23.01 -4.27
N ALA A 8 -1.43 -23.34 -4.27
CA ALA A 8 -2.40 -22.57 -5.01
C ALA A 8 -2.60 -21.23 -4.26
N ASP A 9 -2.69 -20.15 -5.05
CA ASP A 9 -3.17 -18.81 -4.66
C ASP A 9 -2.13 -17.71 -4.36
N LEU A 10 -0.81 -17.93 -4.53
CA LEU A 10 0.15 -16.83 -4.45
C LEU A 10 0.82 -16.55 -5.79
N ASP A 11 0.81 -15.30 -6.23
CA ASP A 11 1.65 -14.88 -7.36
C ASP A 11 3.14 -14.99 -6.99
N ALA A 12 3.97 -15.12 -8.01
CA ALA A 12 5.41 -15.33 -7.83
C ALA A 12 6.09 -14.19 -7.04
N GLY A 13 5.60 -12.96 -7.16
CA GLY A 13 6.11 -11.80 -6.43
C GLY A 13 5.81 -11.90 -4.94
N THR A 14 4.55 -12.19 -4.59
CA THR A 14 4.13 -12.38 -3.19
C THR A 14 4.86 -13.56 -2.55
N LEU A 15 4.94 -14.70 -3.23
CA LEU A 15 5.67 -15.87 -2.73
C LEU A 15 7.16 -15.56 -2.53
N GLY A 16 7.78 -14.83 -3.47
CA GLY A 16 9.18 -14.43 -3.36
C GLY A 16 9.46 -13.56 -2.13
N ARG A 17 8.60 -12.58 -1.85
CA ARG A 17 8.71 -11.71 -0.65
C ARG A 17 8.50 -12.50 0.65
N LEU A 18 7.50 -13.39 0.66
CA LEU A 18 7.24 -14.25 1.80
C LEU A 18 8.43 -15.16 2.12
N LEU A 19 8.99 -15.85 1.11
CA LEU A 19 10.17 -16.68 1.28
C LEU A 19 11.37 -15.86 1.74
N ARG A 20 11.58 -14.67 1.16
CA ARG A 20 12.66 -13.77 1.59
C ARG A 20 12.56 -13.48 3.08
N PHE A 21 11.40 -13.04 3.55
CA PHE A 21 11.19 -12.75 4.97
C PHE A 21 11.51 -13.96 5.86
N LEU A 22 11.07 -15.16 5.47
CA LEU A 22 11.36 -16.38 6.22
C LEU A 22 12.85 -16.69 6.33
N TYR A 23 13.66 -16.35 5.32
CA TYR A 23 15.09 -16.63 5.28
C TYR A 23 15.98 -15.50 5.79
N THR A 24 15.54 -14.24 5.69
CA THR A 24 16.37 -13.05 6.01
C THR A 24 15.80 -12.17 7.10
N GLY A 25 14.53 -12.35 7.49
CA GLY A 25 13.81 -11.45 8.38
C GLY A 25 13.41 -10.11 7.75
N GLY A 26 13.65 -9.91 6.45
CA GLY A 26 13.35 -8.67 5.74
C GLY A 26 12.52 -8.90 4.48
N VAL A 27 11.69 -7.91 4.13
CA VAL A 27 10.74 -8.00 3.00
C VAL A 27 11.28 -7.31 1.74
N GLU A 28 12.20 -6.35 1.90
CA GLU A 28 12.75 -5.55 0.81
C GLU A 28 14.27 -5.46 0.85
N ASP A 29 14.88 -5.17 -0.30
CA ASP A 29 16.30 -4.79 -0.44
C ASP A 29 16.47 -3.25 -0.40
N GLY A 30 15.62 -2.57 0.38
CA GLY A 30 15.56 -1.10 0.43
C GLY A 30 15.16 -0.44 -0.89
N ALA A 31 14.31 -1.10 -1.70
CA ALA A 31 13.84 -0.56 -2.98
C ALA A 31 12.34 -0.38 -2.98
N ASP A 32 11.88 0.66 -3.67
CA ASP A 32 10.47 0.96 -3.81
C ASP A 32 9.65 -0.29 -4.16
N PRO A 33 8.47 -0.45 -3.54
CA PRO A 33 7.56 -1.55 -3.84
C PRO A 33 7.08 -1.55 -5.30
N ILE A 34 7.36 -0.48 -6.05
CA ILE A 34 7.17 -0.38 -7.50
C ILE A 34 8.50 -0.71 -8.19
N ASP A 35 8.52 -1.83 -8.89
CA ASP A 35 9.66 -2.32 -9.67
C ASP A 35 9.62 -1.92 -11.15
N SER A 36 8.55 -1.24 -11.56
CA SER A 36 8.27 -0.94 -12.97
C SER A 36 7.86 0.52 -13.14
N PRO A 37 8.42 1.23 -14.14
CA PRO A 37 8.04 2.60 -14.44
C PRO A 37 6.71 2.68 -15.20
N VAL A 38 6.10 1.54 -15.55
CA VAL A 38 4.88 1.48 -16.35
C VAL A 38 3.71 2.18 -15.64
N GLY A 39 3.02 3.03 -16.40
CA GLY A 39 1.87 3.81 -15.94
C GLY A 39 1.92 5.26 -16.42
N ARG A 40 0.90 6.01 -16.03
CA ARG A 40 0.84 7.46 -16.24
C ARG A 40 1.43 8.21 -15.06
N TRP A 41 2.25 9.21 -15.37
CA TRP A 41 2.99 10.02 -14.40
C TRP A 41 2.72 11.49 -14.66
N TYR A 42 2.14 12.15 -13.67
CA TYR A 42 1.68 13.53 -13.75
C TYR A 42 2.70 14.47 -13.10
N TYR A 43 3.01 15.56 -13.77
CA TYR A 43 3.91 16.59 -13.29
C TYR A 43 3.36 17.98 -13.68
N GLY A 44 3.05 18.80 -12.69
CA GLY A 44 2.27 20.03 -12.93
C GLY A 44 0.92 19.72 -13.59
N SER A 45 0.60 20.39 -14.70
CA SER A 45 -0.59 20.12 -15.52
C SER A 45 -0.37 19.13 -16.66
N ARG A 46 0.83 18.54 -16.76
CA ARG A 46 1.24 17.65 -17.84
C ARG A 46 1.39 16.21 -17.32
N PHE A 47 1.47 15.26 -18.24
CA PHE A 47 1.79 13.89 -17.90
C PHE A 47 2.55 13.22 -19.04
N TYR A 48 3.32 12.20 -18.69
CA TYR A 48 3.81 11.22 -19.64
C TYR A 48 3.30 9.83 -19.25
N GLU A 49 3.35 8.92 -20.20
CA GLU A 49 2.95 7.53 -20.01
C GLU A 49 4.10 6.61 -20.41
N VAL A 50 4.43 5.67 -19.54
CA VAL A 50 5.37 4.60 -19.85
C VAL A 50 4.57 3.33 -20.08
N ARG A 51 4.72 2.73 -21.26
CA ARG A 51 4.04 1.47 -21.63
C ARG A 51 5.04 0.37 -21.90
N GLN A 52 4.64 -0.87 -21.65
CA GLN A 52 5.38 -2.03 -22.11
C GLN A 52 4.85 -2.47 -23.48
N SER A 53 5.71 -2.53 -24.48
CA SER A 53 5.38 -2.95 -25.85
C SER A 53 6.44 -3.91 -26.36
N GLY A 54 6.06 -5.13 -26.71
CA GLY A 54 6.99 -6.13 -27.24
C GLY A 54 8.15 -6.50 -26.30
N GLY A 55 7.98 -6.33 -24.98
CA GLY A 55 9.03 -6.54 -23.98
C GLY A 55 9.92 -5.33 -23.72
N ALA A 56 9.87 -4.29 -24.57
CA ALA A 56 10.53 -3.02 -24.35
C ALA A 56 9.63 -2.05 -23.56
N LEU A 57 10.25 -1.13 -22.84
CA LEU A 57 9.57 -0.01 -22.20
C LEU A 57 9.63 1.19 -23.12
N VAL A 58 8.51 1.87 -23.35
CA VAL A 58 8.44 3.03 -24.24
C VAL A 58 7.81 4.19 -23.49
N PHE A 59 8.50 5.33 -23.52
CA PHE A 59 8.04 6.61 -23.02
C PHE A 59 7.19 7.31 -24.07
N TYR A 60 6.08 7.90 -23.65
CA TYR A 60 5.21 8.74 -24.48
C TYR A 60 4.84 10.00 -23.73
N GLU A 61 4.94 11.13 -24.40
CA GLU A 61 4.44 12.41 -23.89
C GLU A 61 3.79 13.19 -25.03
N THR A 62 2.62 13.76 -24.78
CA THR A 62 1.98 14.65 -25.76
C THR A 62 2.08 16.08 -25.26
N THR A 63 2.73 16.94 -26.04
CA THR A 63 2.87 18.36 -25.73
C THR A 63 2.22 19.21 -26.82
N GLU A 64 1.68 20.38 -26.45
CA GLU A 64 1.08 21.32 -27.42
C GLU A 64 2.11 21.83 -28.44
N GLU A 65 3.36 22.00 -28.03
CA GLU A 65 4.43 22.57 -28.84
C GLU A 65 5.12 21.55 -29.76
N ASN A 66 5.36 20.32 -29.29
CA ASN A 66 6.18 19.33 -30.00
C ASN A 66 5.40 18.11 -30.51
N GLY A 67 4.08 18.06 -30.29
CA GLY A 67 3.28 16.89 -30.64
C GLY A 67 3.62 15.67 -29.76
N LEU A 68 3.56 14.48 -30.36
CA LEU A 68 3.88 13.22 -29.68
C LEU A 68 5.41 13.03 -29.62
N ILE A 69 5.94 13.05 -28.41
CA ILE A 69 7.32 12.71 -28.09
C ILE A 69 7.34 11.26 -27.60
N GLU A 70 8.18 10.43 -28.21
CA GLU A 70 8.32 9.03 -27.80
C GLU A 70 9.79 8.58 -27.80
N GLY A 71 10.09 7.56 -27.00
CA GLY A 71 11.43 6.98 -26.97
C GLY A 71 11.47 5.66 -26.21
N GLU A 72 12.27 4.72 -26.70
CA GLU A 72 12.50 3.44 -26.03
C GLU A 72 13.39 3.64 -24.81
N LEU A 73 12.90 3.22 -23.64
CA LEU A 73 13.57 3.31 -22.35
C LEU A 73 14.51 2.11 -22.17
N GLN A 74 15.79 2.40 -22.11
CA GLN A 74 16.83 1.44 -21.77
C GLN A 74 17.11 1.51 -20.27
N GLN A 75 17.04 0.36 -19.60
CA GLN A 75 17.38 0.29 -18.18
C GLN A 75 18.90 0.42 -18.01
N THR A 76 19.35 1.48 -17.34
CA THR A 76 20.77 1.78 -17.12
C THR A 76 21.21 1.53 -15.68
N GLY A 77 20.24 1.31 -14.78
CA GLY A 77 20.49 0.96 -13.39
C GLY A 77 19.25 0.39 -12.72
N ARG A 78 19.38 0.08 -11.43
CA ARG A 78 18.23 -0.33 -10.61
C ARG A 78 17.25 0.85 -10.53
N LEU A 79 16.03 0.65 -11.05
CA LEU A 79 14.98 1.67 -11.10
C LEU A 79 15.41 2.97 -11.81
N VAL A 80 16.33 2.86 -12.78
CA VAL A 80 16.81 4.00 -13.58
C VAL A 80 16.78 3.63 -15.06
N TRP A 81 16.18 4.50 -15.85
CA TRP A 81 16.02 4.34 -17.28
C TRP A 81 16.50 5.57 -18.03
N PHE A 82 16.91 5.37 -19.27
CA PHE A 82 17.35 6.41 -20.18
C PHE A 82 16.72 6.20 -21.55
N ALA A 83 16.29 7.28 -22.20
CA ALA A 83 15.84 7.26 -23.59
C ALA A 83 16.37 8.46 -24.37
N LYS A 84 16.62 8.22 -25.66
CA LYS A 84 16.67 9.28 -26.68
C LYS A 84 15.26 9.40 -27.26
N LEU A 85 14.75 10.62 -27.30
CA LEU A 85 13.38 10.91 -27.70
C LEU A 85 13.30 11.29 -29.18
N SER A 86 12.11 11.13 -29.78
CA SER A 86 11.83 11.41 -31.18
C SER A 86 12.10 12.87 -31.59
N ASN A 87 12.04 13.80 -30.66
CA ASN A 87 12.36 15.22 -30.85
C ASN A 87 13.86 15.54 -30.71
N GLY A 88 14.73 14.53 -30.57
CA GLY A 88 16.18 14.69 -30.40
C GLY A 88 16.63 14.95 -28.95
N ALA A 89 15.70 15.15 -28.02
CA ALA A 89 16.01 15.30 -26.60
C ALA A 89 16.46 13.97 -25.96
N THR A 90 17.00 14.06 -24.76
CA THR A 90 17.26 12.88 -23.93
C THR A 90 16.55 13.01 -22.59
N ILE A 91 16.10 11.87 -22.07
CA ILE A 91 15.47 11.81 -20.75
C ILE A 91 16.09 10.69 -19.92
N ARG A 92 16.35 10.99 -18.66
CA ARG A 92 16.70 10.01 -17.64
C ARG A 92 15.60 9.97 -16.59
N LEU A 93 15.01 8.80 -16.39
CA LEU A 93 13.98 8.56 -15.39
C LEU A 93 14.54 7.76 -14.22
N SER A 94 14.21 8.14 -13.00
CA SER A 94 14.58 7.43 -11.78
C SER A 94 13.37 7.29 -10.86
N LEU A 95 12.97 6.07 -10.55
CA LEU A 95 11.83 5.81 -9.66
C LEU A 95 12.30 5.71 -8.21
N ARG A 96 11.80 6.60 -7.36
CA ARG A 96 12.15 6.70 -5.94
C ARG A 96 10.98 7.21 -5.10
N TYR A 97 10.70 6.58 -3.97
CA TYR A 97 9.65 6.94 -3.02
C TYR A 97 8.27 7.13 -3.69
N MET A 98 7.90 6.19 -4.57
CA MET A 98 6.68 6.24 -5.38
C MET A 98 6.56 7.46 -6.32
N GLN A 99 7.66 8.17 -6.56
CA GLN A 99 7.74 9.31 -7.47
C GLN A 99 8.73 9.02 -8.59
N MET A 100 8.42 9.51 -9.79
CA MET A 100 9.32 9.40 -10.93
C MET A 100 10.06 10.72 -11.12
N TRP A 101 11.36 10.67 -10.94
CA TRP A 101 12.26 11.80 -11.13
C TRP A 101 12.76 11.79 -12.57
N GLY A 102 12.53 12.87 -13.30
CA GLY A 102 12.96 13.01 -14.69
C GLY A 102 13.99 14.11 -14.86
N ASP A 103 15.13 13.78 -15.44
CA ASP A 103 16.11 14.74 -15.94
C ASP A 103 15.95 14.81 -17.47
N TYR A 104 15.38 15.91 -17.98
CA TYR A 104 15.16 16.14 -19.41
C TYR A 104 16.18 17.13 -19.96
N LEU A 105 16.84 16.77 -21.05
CA LEU A 105 17.81 17.62 -21.75
C LEU A 105 17.35 17.86 -23.19
N SER A 106 17.03 19.11 -23.50
CA SER A 106 16.65 19.57 -24.84
C SER A 106 17.84 19.48 -25.80
N PRO A 107 17.65 19.21 -27.11
CA PRO A 107 18.75 19.25 -28.07
C PRO A 107 19.38 20.64 -28.21
N ASP A 108 18.61 21.70 -27.93
CA ASP A 108 19.02 23.09 -28.14
C ASP A 108 19.56 23.78 -26.86
N SER A 109 19.66 23.05 -25.75
CA SER A 109 20.08 23.61 -24.46
C SER A 109 20.94 22.63 -23.67
N ASP A 110 21.97 23.15 -23.00
CA ASP A 110 22.77 22.39 -22.03
C ASP A 110 22.12 22.35 -20.63
N GLU A 111 21.00 23.05 -20.44
CA GLU A 111 20.28 23.08 -19.16
C GLU A 111 19.39 21.84 -19.00
N VAL A 112 19.58 21.14 -17.88
CA VAL A 112 18.77 19.96 -17.52
C VAL A 112 17.52 20.41 -16.77
N ASN A 113 16.36 20.16 -17.38
CA ASN A 113 15.07 20.38 -16.74
C ASN A 113 14.71 19.19 -15.84
N LYS A 114 14.57 19.46 -14.54
CA LYS A 114 14.27 18.43 -13.53
C LYS A 114 12.81 18.44 -13.19
N THR A 115 12.19 17.26 -13.28
CA THR A 115 10.77 17.04 -13.00
C THR A 115 10.62 15.99 -11.92
N VAL A 116 9.57 16.12 -11.12
CA VAL A 116 9.09 15.08 -10.22
C VAL A 116 7.65 14.81 -10.61
N ALA A 117 7.37 13.57 -10.99
CA ALA A 117 6.06 13.13 -11.42
C ALA A 117 5.48 12.11 -10.44
N VAL A 118 4.18 12.17 -10.23
CA VAL A 118 3.43 11.28 -9.35
C VAL A 118 2.43 10.46 -10.16
N SER A 119 2.17 9.24 -9.72
CA SER A 119 1.17 8.38 -10.34
C SER A 119 0.16 7.94 -9.27
N PRO A 120 -1.11 8.36 -9.37
CA PRO A 120 -2.14 7.90 -8.44
C PRO A 120 -2.23 6.36 -8.42
N ASP A 121 -2.18 5.74 -9.60
CA ASP A 121 -2.22 4.29 -9.75
C ASP A 121 -1.02 3.59 -9.11
N ALA A 122 0.14 4.25 -9.05
CA ALA A 122 1.32 3.70 -8.41
C ALA A 122 1.11 3.49 -6.91
N GLY A 123 0.50 4.46 -6.23
CA GLY A 123 0.16 4.34 -4.81
C GLY A 123 -0.78 3.17 -4.53
N VAL A 124 -1.81 3.01 -5.36
CA VAL A 124 -2.77 1.90 -5.26
C VAL A 124 -2.09 0.55 -5.47
N ARG A 125 -1.24 0.42 -6.51
CA ARG A 125 -0.48 -0.83 -6.76
C ARG A 125 0.43 -1.21 -5.59
N VAL A 126 1.03 -0.22 -4.93
CA VAL A 126 1.86 -0.45 -3.74
C VAL A 126 1.03 -0.97 -2.58
N ALA A 127 -0.10 -0.32 -2.29
CA ALA A 127 -1.01 -0.77 -1.24
C ALA A 127 -1.49 -2.21 -1.51
N GLU A 128 -1.87 -2.54 -2.74
CA GLU A 128 -2.29 -3.90 -3.10
C GLU A 128 -1.16 -4.93 -2.99
N ARG A 129 0.08 -4.60 -3.37
CA ARG A 129 1.22 -5.52 -3.19
C ARG A 129 1.44 -5.86 -1.72
N TRP A 130 1.38 -4.86 -0.85
CA TRP A 130 1.45 -5.08 0.60
C TRP A 130 0.22 -5.82 1.12
N GLY A 131 -0.97 -5.51 0.61
CA GLY A 131 -2.20 -6.24 0.93
C GLY A 131 -2.14 -7.72 0.57
N CYS A 132 -1.64 -8.06 -0.62
CA CYS A 132 -1.40 -9.46 -1.02
C CYS A 132 -0.41 -10.15 -0.08
N LEU A 133 0.67 -9.47 0.28
CA LEU A 133 1.65 -10.04 1.21
C LEU A 133 1.10 -10.19 2.62
N LEU A 134 0.30 -9.24 3.10
CA LEU A 134 -0.39 -9.29 4.37
C LEU A 134 -1.38 -10.46 4.40
N ARG A 135 -2.24 -10.59 3.38
CA ARG A 135 -3.16 -11.73 3.20
C ARG A 135 -2.40 -13.07 3.20
N ALA A 136 -1.25 -13.13 2.53
CA ALA A 136 -0.42 -14.32 2.48
C ALA A 136 0.21 -14.64 3.85
N ALA A 137 0.89 -13.67 4.45
CA ALA A 137 1.47 -13.79 5.79
C ALA A 137 0.43 -14.26 6.79
N ASP A 138 -0.78 -13.76 6.65
CA ASP A 138 -1.90 -14.12 7.46
C ASP A 138 -2.37 -15.56 7.28
N LYS A 139 -2.63 -15.95 6.03
CA LYS A 139 -3.02 -17.31 5.63
C LYS A 139 -2.02 -18.36 6.15
N TYR A 140 -0.72 -18.01 6.15
CA TYR A 140 0.36 -18.89 6.60
C TYR A 140 0.80 -18.64 8.05
N CYS A 141 0.08 -17.80 8.81
CA CYS A 141 0.34 -17.51 10.22
C CYS A 141 1.75 -16.96 10.54
N ILE A 142 2.38 -16.23 9.61
CA ILE A 142 3.73 -15.67 9.76
C ILE A 142 3.64 -14.29 10.42
N GLN A 143 3.59 -14.26 11.76
CA GLN A 143 3.22 -13.04 12.48
C GLN A 143 4.22 -11.90 12.39
N GLY A 144 5.52 -12.20 12.35
CA GLY A 144 6.52 -11.15 12.11
C GLY A 144 6.32 -10.44 10.77
N LEU A 145 5.80 -11.15 9.76
CA LEU A 145 5.54 -10.57 8.44
C LEU A 145 4.24 -9.78 8.43
N VAL A 146 3.22 -10.20 9.18
CA VAL A 146 1.97 -9.43 9.36
C VAL A 146 2.32 -8.05 9.94
N SER A 147 3.03 -8.00 11.07
CA SER A 147 3.43 -6.73 11.70
C SER A 147 4.30 -5.89 10.78
N CYS A 148 5.26 -6.50 10.07
CA CYS A 148 6.10 -5.79 9.11
C CYS A 148 5.28 -5.18 7.95
N CYS A 149 4.28 -5.89 7.44
CA CYS A 149 3.40 -5.34 6.40
C CYS A 149 2.58 -4.16 6.93
N GLU A 150 2.04 -4.25 8.15
CA GLU A 150 1.25 -3.18 8.76
C GLU A 150 2.11 -1.91 8.98
N GLU A 151 3.33 -2.07 9.51
CA GLU A 151 4.29 -0.98 9.69
C GLU A 151 4.64 -0.30 8.36
N GLU A 152 5.00 -1.09 7.33
CA GLU A 152 5.34 -0.59 6.01
C GLU A 152 4.16 0.11 5.30
N MET A 153 2.95 -0.41 5.46
CA MET A 153 1.75 0.24 4.94
C MET A 153 1.49 1.58 5.65
N GLN A 154 1.64 1.62 6.97
CA GLN A 154 1.49 2.84 7.75
C GLN A 154 2.50 3.92 7.34
N GLU A 155 3.78 3.57 7.15
CA GLU A 155 4.83 4.52 6.74
C GLU A 155 4.61 5.07 5.31
N ARG A 156 3.81 4.38 4.50
CA ARG A 156 3.59 4.69 3.07
C ARG A 156 2.21 5.26 2.77
N LEU A 157 1.44 5.59 3.81
CA LEU A 157 0.16 6.24 3.66
C LEU A 157 0.27 7.57 2.90
N SER A 158 -0.59 7.74 1.93
CA SER A 158 -0.69 8.91 1.07
C SER A 158 -2.14 9.11 0.63
N VAL A 159 -2.46 10.28 0.09
CA VAL A 159 -3.81 10.56 -0.44
C VAL A 159 -4.24 9.54 -1.49
N HIS A 160 -3.31 9.10 -2.34
CA HIS A 160 -3.62 8.21 -3.47
C HIS A 160 -3.83 6.74 -3.09
N ASN A 161 -3.43 6.34 -1.88
CA ASN A 161 -3.54 4.93 -1.45
C ASN A 161 -4.29 4.74 -0.13
N ALA A 162 -4.66 5.81 0.57
CA ALA A 162 -5.32 5.73 1.88
C ALA A 162 -6.65 4.96 1.82
N ALA A 163 -7.47 5.17 0.80
CA ALA A 163 -8.72 4.44 0.62
C ALA A 163 -8.47 2.94 0.38
N THR A 164 -7.54 2.58 -0.51
CA THR A 164 -7.15 1.17 -0.72
C THR A 164 -6.63 0.54 0.57
N MET A 165 -5.76 1.24 1.31
CA MET A 165 -5.24 0.75 2.59
C MET A 165 -6.33 0.57 3.65
N LEU A 166 -7.31 1.47 3.71
CA LEU A 166 -8.48 1.35 4.60
C LEU A 166 -9.30 0.10 4.25
N GLY A 167 -9.55 -0.14 2.97
CA GLY A 167 -10.24 -1.34 2.48
C GLY A 167 -9.50 -2.63 2.90
N ILE A 168 -8.18 -2.69 2.65
CA ILE A 168 -7.34 -3.83 3.04
C ILE A 168 -7.36 -4.04 4.56
N ALA A 169 -7.22 -2.97 5.35
CA ALA A 169 -7.22 -3.05 6.81
C ALA A 169 -8.55 -3.61 7.35
N ASN A 170 -9.67 -3.17 6.79
CA ASN A 170 -11.00 -3.68 7.14
C ASN A 170 -11.17 -5.16 6.78
N GLU A 171 -10.77 -5.56 5.56
CA GLU A 171 -10.80 -6.94 5.10
C GLU A 171 -10.00 -7.86 6.03
N MET A 172 -8.79 -7.43 6.40
CA MET A 172 -7.89 -8.20 7.26
C MET A 172 -8.25 -8.14 8.75
N GLY A 173 -9.23 -7.32 9.13
CA GLY A 173 -9.60 -7.08 10.53
C GLY A 173 -8.47 -6.43 11.34
N SER A 174 -7.58 -5.68 10.69
CA SER A 174 -6.49 -4.96 11.34
C SER A 174 -6.98 -3.60 11.83
N GLN A 175 -7.42 -3.54 13.09
CA GLN A 175 -7.96 -2.30 13.65
C GLN A 175 -6.89 -1.21 13.75
N GLY A 176 -5.64 -1.56 14.08
CA GLY A 176 -4.54 -0.60 14.14
C GLY A 176 -4.31 0.11 12.80
N LEU A 177 -4.17 -0.64 11.71
CA LEU A 177 -3.99 -0.05 10.37
C LEU A 177 -5.24 0.72 9.92
N LYS A 178 -6.44 0.22 10.26
CA LYS A 178 -7.72 0.88 9.97
C LYS A 178 -7.82 2.24 10.66
N ASP A 179 -7.49 2.32 11.95
CA ASP A 179 -7.49 3.55 12.73
C ASP A 179 -6.49 4.56 12.18
N VAL A 180 -5.28 4.10 11.81
CA VAL A 180 -4.26 4.96 11.20
C VAL A 180 -4.74 5.51 9.85
N ALA A 181 -5.34 4.67 8.99
CA ALA A 181 -5.88 5.11 7.71
C ALA A 181 -7.05 6.09 7.88
N LEU A 182 -8.00 5.81 8.78
CA LEU A 182 -9.11 6.71 9.09
C LEU A 182 -8.60 8.06 9.60
N ASN A 183 -7.73 8.06 10.61
CA ASN A 183 -7.13 9.29 11.15
C ASN A 183 -6.35 10.06 10.09
N PHE A 184 -5.66 9.35 9.19
CA PHE A 184 -4.99 9.99 8.07
C PHE A 184 -6.02 10.69 7.17
N ILE A 185 -7.05 10.00 6.70
CA ILE A 185 -8.06 10.54 5.77
C ILE A 185 -8.80 11.73 6.39
N THR A 186 -9.25 11.60 7.64
CA THR A 186 -10.12 12.57 8.32
C THR A 186 -9.36 13.69 9.01
N GLN A 187 -8.04 13.81 8.80
CA GLN A 187 -7.21 14.82 9.48
C GLN A 187 -7.71 16.26 9.26
N ASN A 188 -8.21 16.58 8.07
CA ASN A 188 -8.81 17.87 7.73
C ASN A 188 -9.69 17.78 6.48
N GLU A 189 -10.49 18.82 6.22
CA GLU A 189 -11.43 18.87 5.09
C GLU A 189 -10.74 18.76 3.73
N GLU A 190 -9.60 19.44 3.55
CA GLU A 190 -8.83 19.41 2.30
C GLU A 190 -8.39 17.99 1.94
N ARG A 191 -7.94 17.21 2.94
CA ARG A 191 -7.51 15.84 2.73
C ARG A 191 -8.68 14.90 2.49
N VAL A 192 -9.78 15.04 3.23
CA VAL A 192 -11.00 14.26 2.97
C VAL A 192 -11.42 14.46 1.52
N ARG A 193 -11.47 15.72 1.05
CA ARG A 193 -11.79 16.03 -0.34
C ARG A 193 -10.79 15.40 -1.31
N ALA A 194 -9.49 15.56 -1.06
CA ALA A 194 -8.45 15.02 -1.94
C ALA A 194 -8.51 13.48 -2.05
N VAL A 195 -8.86 12.77 -0.97
CA VAL A 195 -9.05 11.32 -0.99
C VAL A 195 -10.36 10.95 -1.70
N GLN A 196 -11.46 11.69 -1.46
CA GLN A 196 -12.74 11.48 -2.15
C GLN A 196 -12.65 11.65 -3.67
N GLU A 197 -11.74 12.50 -4.16
CA GLU A 197 -11.48 12.68 -5.59
C GLU A 197 -10.69 11.50 -6.21
N THR A 198 -10.20 10.54 -5.40
CA THR A 198 -9.47 9.39 -5.92
C THR A 198 -10.41 8.26 -6.34
N PRO A 199 -10.12 7.55 -7.45
CA PRO A 199 -10.88 6.36 -7.85
C PRO A 199 -10.87 5.24 -6.79
N ALA A 200 -9.84 5.21 -5.95
CA ALA A 200 -9.73 4.24 -4.85
C ALA A 200 -10.82 4.45 -3.78
N PHE A 201 -11.28 5.70 -3.58
CA PHE A 201 -12.36 6.00 -2.65
C PHE A 201 -13.73 5.56 -3.19
N ASP A 202 -13.97 5.74 -4.49
CA ASP A 202 -15.20 5.28 -5.15
C ASP A 202 -15.37 3.75 -5.08
N ALA A 203 -14.26 3.02 -4.93
CA ALA A 203 -14.24 1.57 -4.81
C ALA A 203 -14.49 1.05 -3.37
N LEU A 204 -14.60 1.94 -2.38
CA LEU A 204 -14.86 1.54 -0.99
C LEU A 204 -16.30 1.03 -0.81
N ASP A 205 -16.44 0.03 0.08
CA ASP A 205 -17.75 -0.42 0.53
C ASP A 205 -18.51 0.70 1.23
N ARG A 206 -19.84 0.69 1.09
CA ARG A 206 -20.73 1.73 1.62
C ARG A 206 -20.56 1.92 3.14
N GLU A 207 -20.34 0.83 3.86
CA GLU A 207 -20.10 0.83 5.30
C GLU A 207 -18.81 1.60 5.65
N LEU A 208 -17.74 1.43 4.88
CA LEU A 208 -16.48 2.15 5.09
C LEU A 208 -16.60 3.63 4.73
N VAL A 209 -17.36 3.97 3.69
CA VAL A 209 -17.65 5.38 3.35
C VAL A 209 -18.43 6.07 4.47
N ALA A 210 -19.40 5.37 5.07
CA ALA A 210 -20.14 5.86 6.22
C ALA A 210 -19.21 6.07 7.42
N GLU A 211 -18.32 5.11 7.70
CA GLU A 211 -17.35 5.19 8.79
C GLU A 211 -16.36 6.36 8.62
N VAL A 212 -15.87 6.62 7.39
CA VAL A 212 -15.05 7.81 7.10
C VAL A 212 -15.82 9.10 7.38
N SER A 213 -17.09 9.15 6.99
CA SER A 213 -17.96 10.31 7.21
C SER A 213 -18.19 10.53 8.71
N GLU A 214 -18.54 9.48 9.45
CA GLU A 214 -18.72 9.53 10.90
C GLU A 214 -17.43 9.96 11.61
N ALA A 215 -16.29 9.38 11.24
CA ALA A 215 -14.99 9.75 11.79
C ALA A 215 -14.58 11.19 11.47
N PHE A 216 -15.11 11.80 10.41
CA PHE A 216 -14.83 13.20 10.08
C PHE A 216 -15.74 14.19 10.83
N PHE A 217 -17.05 13.91 10.93
CA PHE A 217 -18.01 14.78 11.63
C PHE A 217 -17.98 14.61 13.15
N HIS A 218 -17.60 13.41 13.60
CA HIS A 218 -17.34 13.07 14.98
C HIS A 218 -15.88 12.63 15.09
N PRO A 219 -14.92 13.56 14.86
CA PRO A 219 -13.51 13.23 15.02
C PRO A 219 -13.35 12.62 16.38
N LEU A 220 -12.79 11.40 16.43
CA LEU A 220 -12.58 10.61 17.64
C LEU A 220 -11.90 11.51 18.67
N GLY A 221 -12.72 12.18 19.46
CA GLY A 221 -12.28 13.33 20.21
C GLY A 221 -11.34 12.81 21.25
N ARG A 222 -10.03 13.15 21.13
CA ARG A 222 -8.97 12.89 22.11
C ARG A 222 -9.44 11.84 23.12
N ARG A 223 -9.51 10.55 22.76
CA ARG A 223 -9.93 9.53 23.72
C ARG A 223 -8.95 9.65 24.88
N ARG A 224 -9.39 10.33 25.96
CA ARG A 224 -8.75 10.27 27.27
C ARG A 224 -8.62 8.78 27.50
N ARG A 225 -7.39 8.31 27.62
CA ARG A 225 -7.03 7.01 28.18
C ARG A 225 -8.02 6.69 29.32
N GLY A 226 -9.02 5.88 29.00
CA GLY A 226 -10.28 5.75 29.72
C GLY A 226 -11.15 4.86 28.85
N GLU A 227 -11.25 3.61 29.26
CA GLU A 227 -11.60 2.45 28.43
C GLU A 227 -12.84 2.69 27.56
N PRO A 228 -12.77 2.42 26.24
CA PRO A 228 -13.97 2.27 25.45
C PRO A 228 -14.75 1.04 25.95
N GLU A 229 -16.08 1.09 25.89
CA GLU A 229 -16.90 -0.13 25.94
C GLU A 229 -16.36 -1.07 24.85
N ARG A 230 -15.69 -2.16 25.26
CA ARG A 230 -15.07 -3.13 24.35
C ARG A 230 -16.17 -3.78 23.51
N GLU A 231 -16.00 -3.90 22.18
CA GLU A 231 -16.90 -4.66 21.29
C GLU A 231 -17.07 -6.09 21.82
N PHE A 232 -16.00 -6.62 22.41
CA PHE A 232 -15.96 -7.94 23.02
C PHE A 232 -15.82 -7.83 24.55
N PRO A 233 -16.89 -8.07 25.35
CA PRO A 233 -16.81 -8.01 26.80
C PRO A 233 -15.95 -9.16 27.38
N ASP A 234 -15.45 -8.96 28.60
CA ASP A 234 -14.72 -10.01 29.31
C ASP A 234 -15.66 -11.17 29.70
N GLY A 235 -15.15 -12.41 29.69
CA GLY A 235 -15.93 -13.63 29.93
C GLY A 235 -16.67 -14.16 28.70
N GLN A 236 -16.34 -13.66 27.51
CA GLN A 236 -16.87 -14.16 26.25
C GLN A 236 -16.29 -15.55 25.92
N ASP A 237 -17.06 -16.40 25.24
CA ASP A 237 -16.63 -17.72 24.78
C ASP A 237 -15.66 -17.57 23.59
N TRP A 238 -14.41 -17.15 23.85
CA TRP A 238 -13.38 -16.91 22.84
C TRP A 238 -13.18 -18.08 21.89
N PRO A 239 -13.12 -19.35 22.34
CA PRO A 239 -12.97 -20.49 21.44
C PRO A 239 -14.11 -20.68 20.44
N ARG A 240 -15.24 -20.00 20.58
CA ARG A 240 -16.34 -20.00 19.59
C ARG A 240 -16.23 -18.93 18.52
N LEU A 241 -15.46 -17.87 18.75
CA LEU A 241 -15.39 -16.77 17.79
C LEU A 241 -14.57 -17.17 16.54
N PRO A 242 -14.95 -16.65 15.36
CA PRO A 242 -14.14 -16.74 14.16
C PRO A 242 -12.83 -15.95 14.33
N ASN A 243 -11.80 -16.36 13.60
CA ASN A 243 -10.45 -15.82 13.73
C ASN A 243 -10.42 -14.28 13.61
N ALA A 244 -11.14 -13.71 12.63
CA ALA A 244 -11.24 -12.26 12.45
C ALA A 244 -11.84 -11.51 13.66
N GLN A 245 -12.78 -12.12 14.40
CA GLN A 245 -13.33 -11.51 15.62
C GLN A 245 -12.36 -11.62 16.79
N LEU A 246 -11.64 -12.74 16.91
CA LEU A 246 -10.59 -12.89 17.93
C LEU A 246 -9.46 -11.88 17.76
N ARG A 247 -9.12 -11.51 16.53
CA ARG A 247 -8.14 -10.46 16.26
C ARG A 247 -8.61 -9.09 16.68
N ARG A 248 -9.85 -8.75 16.35
CA ARG A 248 -10.46 -7.51 16.83
C ARG A 248 -10.43 -7.46 18.35
N ALA A 249 -10.87 -8.52 19.03
CA ALA A 249 -10.82 -8.63 20.48
C ALA A 249 -9.40 -8.51 21.08
N CYS A 250 -8.38 -9.10 20.43
CA CYS A 250 -6.98 -8.94 20.82
C CYS A 250 -6.52 -7.49 20.61
N SER A 251 -6.86 -6.89 19.47
CA SER A 251 -6.51 -5.52 19.12
C SER A 251 -7.08 -4.53 20.12
N GLU A 252 -8.34 -4.70 20.52
CA GLU A 252 -8.99 -3.86 21.54
C GLU A 252 -8.26 -3.88 22.88
N ARG A 253 -7.63 -5.01 23.22
CA ARG A 253 -6.87 -5.23 24.46
C ARG A 253 -5.39 -4.91 24.32
N GLY A 254 -4.95 -4.40 23.16
CA GLY A 254 -3.52 -4.17 22.87
C GLY A 254 -2.69 -5.45 22.85
N LEU A 255 -3.32 -6.60 22.67
CA LEU A 255 -2.66 -7.89 22.56
C LEU A 255 -2.24 -8.14 21.11
N PRO A 256 -1.18 -8.94 20.88
CA PRO A 256 -0.81 -9.35 19.53
C PRO A 256 -1.99 -10.03 18.81
N THR A 257 -2.46 -9.42 17.73
CA THR A 257 -3.56 -9.90 16.87
C THR A 257 -3.15 -11.05 15.96
N GLY A 258 -1.88 -11.42 16.03
CA GLY A 258 -1.29 -12.39 15.14
C GLY A 258 -1.33 -13.82 15.66
N GLY A 259 -1.99 -14.75 14.96
CA GLY A 259 -1.91 -16.19 15.24
C GLY A 259 -3.07 -17.00 14.68
N GLY A 260 -3.03 -18.31 14.92
CA GLY A 260 -4.19 -19.18 14.71
C GLY A 260 -5.27 -18.93 15.78
N ARG A 261 -6.49 -19.39 15.49
CA ARG A 261 -7.67 -19.21 16.34
C ARG A 261 -7.43 -19.60 17.80
N GLU A 262 -6.75 -20.72 18.05
CA GLU A 262 -6.43 -21.19 19.40
C GLU A 262 -5.44 -20.28 20.13
N GLY A 263 -4.44 -19.75 19.43
CA GLY A 263 -3.46 -18.83 20.01
C GLY A 263 -4.07 -17.48 20.38
N LEU A 264 -5.00 -16.97 19.56
CA LEU A 264 -5.72 -15.74 19.87
C LEU A 264 -6.69 -15.92 21.03
N ALA A 265 -7.50 -16.99 21.01
CA ALA A 265 -8.40 -17.32 22.13
C ALA A 265 -7.62 -17.55 23.43
N GLY A 266 -6.47 -18.24 23.37
CA GLY A 266 -5.60 -18.44 24.52
C GLY A 266 -5.06 -17.14 25.11
N ARG A 267 -4.66 -16.17 24.27
CA ARG A 267 -4.21 -14.84 24.75
C ARG A 267 -5.33 -14.03 25.38
N LEU A 268 -6.54 -14.11 24.83
CA LEU A 268 -7.71 -13.43 25.41
C LEU A 268 -8.05 -14.02 26.78
N LEU A 269 -8.11 -15.36 26.88
CA LEU A 269 -8.30 -16.05 28.15
C LEU A 269 -7.20 -15.73 29.17
N ALA A 270 -5.93 -15.65 28.75
CA ALA A 270 -4.83 -15.29 29.62
C ALA A 270 -4.93 -13.83 30.10
N SER A 271 -5.30 -12.91 29.21
CA SER A 271 -5.46 -11.49 29.55
C SER A 271 -6.60 -11.23 30.55
N GLU A 272 -7.63 -12.06 30.56
CA GLU A 272 -8.74 -12.00 31.53
C GLU A 272 -8.36 -12.57 32.89
N ALA A 273 -7.44 -13.53 32.93
CA ALA A 273 -7.00 -14.17 34.18
C ALA A 273 -5.99 -13.33 34.98
N GLU A 274 -5.39 -12.31 34.36
CA GLU A 274 -4.41 -11.40 34.98
C GLU A 274 -5.05 -10.14 35.59
N VAL A 275 -6.38 -9.98 35.49
CA VAL A 275 -7.19 -8.87 36.05
C VAL A 275 -7.92 -9.33 37.31
#